data_AF-S3D7M1-F1
#
_entry.id   AF-S3D7M1-F1
#
_cell.length_a   1.000
_cell.length_b   1.000
_cell.length_c   1.000
_cell.angle_alpha   90.00
_cell.angle_beta   90.00
_cell.angle_gamma   90.00
#
_symmetry.space_group_name_H-M   'P 1'
#
loop_
_entity.id
_entity.type
_entity.pdbx_description
1 polymer ?
#
loop_
_entity_poly.entity_id
_entity_poly.type
_entity_poly.pdbx_seq_one_letter_code
_entity_poly.pdbx_strand_id
1 'polypeptide(L)'
;MASSPSPPLLHFHVFPNLPVELRLKIWSIACNSSPRIVEVCTPVPLYDWEELGKEDEDATSQPESECESNSSQYLTQTSEPELSKYYTPTPHPPLLSATHESRTIAQTFYGPQFVLPSTTARIYFNPSIDILFFPAWCWESGISNFEADFPVTTRSSIRKLAVENLIWYGGEGGSINGQVQIDEWRGLEEFYFIFRLPDSMGCGCAHDFERENEKGVPEFREVDRRIGLVRDGEEILRRTGDFGVVEQLEEIKKGDGEWQMPEFIMRDLWRDGVRM
;
A
#
# COMPACT_ATOMS: atom_id res chain seq x y z
N MET A 1 34.21 5.77 -5.50
CA MET A 1 34.13 5.49 -4.05
C MET A 1 32.69 5.76 -3.63
N ALA A 2 31.90 4.73 -3.38
CA ALA A 2 30.52 4.89 -2.93
C ALA A 2 30.54 5.32 -1.45
N SER A 3 29.95 6.48 -1.11
CA SER A 3 29.83 6.89 0.29
C SER A 3 28.87 5.94 0.99
N SER A 4 29.30 5.38 2.11
CA SER A 4 28.43 4.63 3.02
C SER A 4 27.20 5.48 3.37
N PRO A 5 25.98 4.91 3.37
CA PRO A 5 24.80 5.65 3.79
C PRO A 5 25.00 6.11 5.24
N SER A 6 24.79 7.41 5.48
CA SER A 6 24.81 7.94 6.85
C SER A 6 23.68 7.31 7.65
N PRO A 7 23.91 6.95 8.93
CA PRO A 7 22.87 6.39 9.77
C PRO A 7 21.68 7.36 9.82
N PRO A 8 20.43 6.85 9.84
CA PRO A 8 19.24 7.68 9.89
C PRO A 8 19.30 8.60 11.11
N LEU A 9 19.00 9.88 10.91
CA LEU A 9 18.96 10.86 12.00
C LEU A 9 17.80 10.52 12.94
N LEU A 10 18.10 9.83 14.04
CA LEU A 10 17.10 9.45 15.05
C LEU A 10 16.65 10.65 15.91
N HIS A 11 17.34 11.78 15.81
CA HIS A 11 17.08 12.96 16.63
C HIS A 11 16.88 14.20 15.76
N PHE A 12 15.73 14.86 15.91
CA PHE A 12 15.47 16.12 15.24
C PHE A 12 16.16 17.27 16.00
N HIS A 13 17.04 18.03 15.33
CA HIS A 13 17.67 19.20 15.94
C HIS A 13 16.74 20.41 15.83
N VAL A 14 16.20 20.86 16.96
CA VAL A 14 15.41 22.10 17.04
C VAL A 14 16.35 23.30 17.04
N PHE A 15 15.95 24.40 16.38
CA PHE A 15 16.76 25.62 16.25
C PHE A 15 16.21 26.79 17.08
N PRO A 16 16.14 26.71 18.42
CA PRO A 16 15.38 27.68 19.24
C PRO A 16 15.92 29.12 19.15
N ASN A 17 17.19 29.29 18.80
CA ASN A 17 17.83 30.61 18.68
C ASN A 17 17.61 31.30 17.32
N LEU A 18 16.96 30.62 16.36
CA LEU A 18 16.62 31.25 15.09
C LEU A 18 15.37 32.12 15.21
N PRO A 19 15.32 33.27 14.51
CA PRO A 19 14.09 34.03 14.31
C PRO A 19 12.94 33.13 13.86
N VAL A 20 11.73 33.43 14.34
CA VAL A 20 10.53 32.60 14.09
C VAL A 20 10.28 32.41 12.59
N GLU A 21 10.52 33.44 11.79
CA GLU A 21 10.35 33.40 10.33
C GLU A 21 11.25 32.36 9.67
N LEU A 22 12.47 32.20 10.16
CA LEU A 22 13.41 31.18 9.66
C LEU A 22 12.99 29.79 10.10
N ARG A 23 12.53 29.62 11.35
CA ARG A 23 12.04 28.33 11.85
C ARG A 23 10.81 27.86 11.06
N LEU A 24 9.84 28.74 10.82
CA LEU A 24 8.66 28.44 10.00
C LEU A 24 9.04 28.03 8.57
N LYS A 25 10.02 28.72 7.96
CA LYS A 25 10.54 28.33 6.64
C LYS A 25 11.23 26.96 6.67
N ILE A 26 12.04 26.67 7.68
CA ILE A 26 12.66 25.36 7.88
C ILE A 26 11.60 24.26 7.96
N TRP A 27 10.54 24.46 8.77
CA TRP A 27 9.47 23.48 8.89
C TRP A 27 8.71 23.26 7.59
N SER A 28 8.38 24.34 6.87
CA SER A 28 7.69 24.27 5.59
C SER A 28 8.52 23.52 4.53
N ILE A 29 9.82 23.80 4.46
CA ILE A 29 10.75 23.08 3.59
C ILE A 29 10.82 21.61 4.00
N ALA A 30 11.00 21.32 5.29
CA ALA A 30 11.07 19.96 5.81
C ALA A 30 9.82 19.14 5.46
N CYS A 31 8.63 19.74 5.50
CA CYS A 31 7.38 19.07 5.14
C CYS A 31 7.32 18.61 3.68
N ASN A 32 8.11 19.24 2.78
CA ASN A 32 8.14 18.97 1.34
C ASN A 32 9.46 18.37 0.84
N SER A 33 10.41 18.07 1.74
CA SER A 33 11.77 17.66 1.33
C SER A 33 11.97 16.14 1.25
N SER A 34 11.15 15.36 1.95
CA SER A 34 11.34 13.91 2.05
C SER A 34 10.04 13.17 1.73
N PRO A 35 9.90 12.68 0.49
CA PRO A 35 8.85 11.72 0.14
C PRO A 35 8.83 10.56 1.13
N ARG A 36 7.64 10.08 1.49
CA ARG A 36 7.45 8.86 2.27
C ARG A 36 6.59 7.89 1.49
N ILE A 37 6.84 6.61 1.71
CA ILE A 37 5.98 5.53 1.24
C ILE A 37 4.94 5.31 2.33
N VAL A 38 3.68 5.64 2.04
CA VAL A 38 2.55 5.50 2.96
C VAL A 38 1.77 4.26 2.56
N GLU A 39 1.96 3.20 3.34
CA GLU A 39 1.27 1.92 3.15
C GLU A 39 -0.18 2.04 3.59
N VAL A 40 -1.11 1.59 2.76
CA VAL A 40 -2.51 1.42 3.13
C VAL A 40 -2.80 -0.07 3.23
N CYS A 41 -3.33 -0.46 4.39
CA CYS A 41 -3.66 -1.84 4.70
C CYS A 41 -5.09 -1.95 5.18
N THR A 42 -5.67 -3.14 5.01
CA THR A 42 -6.92 -3.52 5.68
C THR A 42 -6.59 -4.37 6.90
N PRO A 43 -7.33 -4.22 8.01
CA PRO A 43 -7.20 -5.15 9.11
C PRO A 43 -7.56 -6.53 8.56
N VAL A 44 -6.53 -7.38 8.46
CA VAL A 44 -6.71 -8.80 8.15
C VAL A 44 -7.64 -9.34 9.22
N PRO A 45 -8.83 -9.86 8.89
CA PRO A 45 -9.63 -10.55 9.88
C PRO A 45 -8.71 -11.61 10.48
N LEU A 46 -8.56 -11.61 11.81
CA LEU A 46 -7.99 -12.77 12.49
C LEU A 46 -9.02 -13.89 12.32
N TYR A 47 -9.12 -14.47 11.12
CA TYR A 47 -9.75 -15.77 10.96
C TYR A 47 -8.96 -16.68 11.89
N ASP A 48 -9.57 -17.25 12.91
CA ASP A 48 -8.83 -18.17 13.76
C ASP A 48 -8.53 -19.44 12.94
N TRP A 49 -7.43 -19.46 12.19
CA TRP A 49 -7.02 -20.63 11.41
C TRP A 49 -6.70 -21.82 12.32
N GLU A 50 -6.58 -21.62 13.64
CA GLU A 50 -6.53 -22.72 14.61
C GLU A 50 -7.88 -23.44 14.78
N GLU A 51 -9.02 -22.83 14.41
CA GLU A 51 -10.32 -23.51 14.41
C GLU A 51 -10.57 -24.33 13.13
N LEU A 52 -10.05 -23.90 11.98
CA LEU A 52 -10.20 -24.63 10.70
C LEU A 52 -9.37 -25.93 10.63
N GLY A 53 -8.42 -26.12 11.57
CA GLY A 53 -7.65 -27.36 11.69
C GLY A 53 -8.32 -28.46 12.52
N LYS A 54 -9.56 -28.27 13.00
CA LYS A 54 -10.27 -29.23 13.87
C LYS A 54 -11.43 -29.98 13.20
N GLU A 55 -11.63 -29.84 11.89
CA GLU A 55 -12.65 -30.62 11.18
C GLU A 55 -12.09 -31.98 10.75
N ASP A 56 -12.54 -33.00 11.49
CA ASP A 56 -12.81 -34.38 11.06
C ASP A 56 -11.64 -35.36 10.77
N GLU A 57 -10.97 -35.81 11.84
CA GLU A 57 -10.30 -37.13 11.84
C GLU A 57 -11.25 -38.32 12.10
N ASP A 58 -12.59 -38.11 12.17
CA ASP A 58 -13.52 -39.20 12.48
C ASP A 58 -14.74 -39.29 11.54
N ALA A 59 -14.50 -39.27 10.22
CA ALA A 59 -15.49 -39.65 9.22
C ALA A 59 -15.54 -41.16 9.01
N THR A 60 -15.87 -41.92 10.07
CA THR A 60 -16.30 -43.31 9.92
C THR A 60 -17.78 -43.34 9.54
N SER A 61 -18.05 -43.45 8.23
CA SER A 61 -19.20 -44.12 7.59
C SER A 61 -20.58 -44.03 8.28
N GLN A 62 -21.54 -43.26 7.75
CA GLN A 62 -22.94 -43.71 7.56
C GLN A 62 -23.83 -42.70 6.80
N PRO A 63 -24.97 -43.14 6.20
CA PRO A 63 -25.59 -42.50 5.05
C PRO A 63 -26.69 -41.47 5.36
N GLU A 64 -26.87 -40.63 4.34
CA GLU A 64 -27.93 -39.68 4.00
C GLU A 64 -29.24 -39.77 4.82
N SER A 65 -29.51 -38.68 5.55
CA SER A 65 -30.81 -38.36 6.17
C SER A 65 -31.02 -36.85 6.09
N GLU A 66 -32.06 -36.45 5.37
CA GLU A 66 -32.55 -35.07 5.25
C GLU A 66 -32.88 -34.46 6.62
N CYS A 67 -32.39 -33.25 6.91
CA CYS A 67 -33.07 -32.32 7.81
C CYS A 67 -32.67 -30.87 7.54
N GLU A 68 -33.70 -30.05 7.38
CA GLU A 68 -33.67 -28.60 7.33
C GLU A 68 -33.08 -27.98 8.62
N SER A 69 -32.71 -26.70 8.48
CA SER A 69 -32.80 -25.61 9.45
C SER A 69 -31.56 -25.21 10.27
N ASN A 70 -31.28 -23.90 10.13
CA ASN A 70 -30.74 -22.96 11.11
C ASN A 70 -29.35 -23.21 11.70
N SER A 71 -28.35 -22.47 11.20
CA SER A 71 -27.29 -21.95 12.06
C SER A 71 -26.87 -20.54 11.64
N SER A 72 -27.74 -19.59 11.96
CA SER A 72 -27.35 -18.20 12.20
C SER A 72 -27.63 -17.99 13.68
N GLN A 73 -26.57 -17.97 14.49
CA GLN A 73 -26.44 -17.32 15.80
C GLN A 73 -25.29 -17.96 16.56
N TYR A 74 -24.32 -17.13 16.93
CA TYR A 74 -23.59 -17.08 18.21
C TYR A 74 -22.13 -16.69 17.97
N LEU A 75 -21.91 -15.40 17.71
CA LEU A 75 -20.70 -14.73 18.17
C LEU A 75 -21.17 -13.50 18.95
N THR A 76 -21.03 -13.60 20.27
CA THR A 76 -21.25 -12.52 21.22
C THR A 76 -20.33 -11.36 20.86
N GLN A 77 -20.95 -10.31 20.34
CA GLN A 77 -20.36 -9.04 19.97
C GLN A 77 -19.87 -8.33 21.24
N THR A 78 -18.67 -8.67 21.70
CA THR A 78 -17.89 -7.78 22.56
C THR A 78 -17.62 -6.53 21.73
N SER A 79 -18.07 -5.37 22.23
CA SER A 79 -17.85 -4.06 21.61
C SER A 79 -16.37 -3.71 21.64
N GLU A 80 -15.60 -4.35 20.77
CA GLU A 80 -14.28 -3.87 20.43
C GLU A 80 -14.45 -2.50 19.76
N PRO A 81 -13.54 -1.53 20.03
CA PRO A 81 -13.55 -0.27 19.30
C PRO A 81 -13.50 -0.61 17.82
N GLU A 82 -14.49 -0.13 17.04
CA GLU A 82 -14.59 -0.41 15.60
C GLU A 82 -13.24 -0.11 14.95
N LEU A 83 -12.50 -1.18 14.65
CA LEU A 83 -11.22 -1.10 13.97
C LEU A 83 -11.46 -0.40 12.65
N SER A 84 -10.62 0.59 12.35
CA SER A 84 -10.75 1.30 11.09
C SER A 84 -10.57 0.33 9.94
N LYS A 85 -11.46 0.41 8.95
CA LYS A 85 -11.41 -0.41 7.74
C LYS A 85 -10.06 -0.29 7.02
N TYR A 86 -9.39 0.86 7.15
CA TYR A 86 -8.04 1.07 6.67
C TYR A 86 -7.13 1.50 7.81
N TYR A 87 -5.89 1.03 7.79
CA TYR A 87 -4.83 1.52 8.66
C TYR A 87 -3.54 1.65 7.87
N THR A 88 -2.56 2.31 8.48
CA THR A 88 -1.20 2.41 7.93
C THR A 88 -0.21 1.92 8.98
N PRO A 89 0.69 0.99 8.64
CA PRO A 89 1.85 0.67 9.48
C PRO A 89 2.93 1.77 9.38
N THR A 90 2.84 2.66 8.40
CA THR A 90 3.80 3.74 8.19
C THR A 90 3.78 4.71 9.38
N PRO A 91 4.93 4.98 10.02
CA PRO A 91 5.00 5.93 11.11
C PRO A 91 4.51 7.33 10.70
N HIS A 92 3.91 8.03 11.67
CA HIS A 92 3.52 9.43 11.47
C HIS A 92 4.73 10.29 11.08
N PRO A 93 4.53 11.36 10.28
CA PRO A 93 5.60 12.32 10.00
C PRO A 93 6.21 12.81 11.32
N PRO A 94 7.53 12.71 11.53
CA PRO A 94 8.17 13.18 12.77
C PRO A 94 7.88 14.65 13.08
N LEU A 95 7.59 15.45 12.06
CA LEU A 95 7.22 16.87 12.18
C LEU A 95 5.92 17.10 12.96
N LEU A 96 4.99 16.12 12.98
CA LEU A 96 3.76 16.20 13.77
C LEU A 96 4.01 16.03 15.28
N SER A 97 5.12 15.41 15.68
CA SER A 97 5.45 15.13 17.07
C SER A 97 6.63 15.95 17.62
N ALA A 98 7.46 16.56 16.77
CA ALA A 98 8.66 17.27 17.19
C ALA A 98 8.40 18.47 18.13
N THR A 99 7.59 19.44 17.73
CA THR A 99 7.20 20.62 18.54
C THR A 99 5.78 21.06 18.22
N HIS A 100 5.20 21.96 19.03
CA HIS A 100 3.90 22.57 18.69
C HIS A 100 3.98 23.35 17.37
N GLU A 101 5.05 24.12 17.17
CA GLU A 101 5.24 24.92 15.96
C GLU A 101 5.36 24.05 14.70
N SER A 102 6.21 23.00 14.75
CA SER A 102 6.36 22.08 13.64
C SER A 102 5.05 21.36 13.34
N ARG A 103 4.28 20.98 14.36
CA ARG A 103 2.96 20.35 14.20
C ARG A 103 1.98 21.27 13.49
N THR A 104 1.90 22.54 13.90
CA THR A 104 1.02 23.53 13.27
C THR A 104 1.34 23.67 11.78
N ILE A 105 2.62 23.72 11.41
CA ILE A 105 3.02 23.79 10.00
C ILE A 105 2.79 22.46 9.29
N ALA A 106 3.18 21.33 9.88
CA ALA A 106 3.00 20.01 9.26
C ALA A 106 1.53 19.70 8.99
N GLN A 107 0.59 20.13 9.84
CA GLN A 107 -0.84 19.95 9.60
C GLN A 107 -1.38 20.73 8.39
N THR A 108 -0.66 21.72 7.86
CA THR A 108 -1.04 22.37 6.59
C THR A 108 -0.67 21.55 5.36
N PHE A 109 0.20 20.55 5.51
CA PHE A 109 0.67 19.67 4.44
C PHE A 109 0.13 18.24 4.58
N TYR A 110 0.17 17.70 5.81
CA TYR A 110 -0.26 16.36 6.16
C TYR A 110 -1.66 16.45 6.76
N GLY A 111 -2.66 16.39 5.88
CA GLY A 111 -4.05 16.25 6.30
C GLY A 111 -4.36 14.81 6.71
N PRO A 112 -5.25 14.57 7.69
CA PRO A 112 -5.83 13.26 7.88
C PRO A 112 -6.64 12.90 6.63
N GLN A 113 -6.17 11.90 5.89
CA GLN A 113 -6.84 11.35 4.72
C GLN A 113 -7.44 9.99 5.06
N PHE A 114 -8.27 9.49 4.13
CA PHE A 114 -8.87 8.16 4.19
C PHE A 114 -9.77 7.94 5.42
N VAL A 115 -10.47 9.00 5.84
CA VAL A 115 -11.40 8.97 6.98
C VAL A 115 -12.77 8.49 6.51
N LEU A 116 -13.27 7.41 7.11
CA LEU A 116 -14.64 6.96 6.93
C LEU A 116 -15.55 7.49 8.04
N PRO A 117 -16.85 7.73 7.79
CA PRO A 117 -17.78 8.25 8.80
C PRO A 117 -17.85 7.42 10.09
N SER A 118 -17.63 6.11 10.01
CA SER A 118 -17.67 5.17 11.13
C SER A 118 -16.34 5.01 11.87
N THR A 119 -15.23 5.56 11.38
CA THR A 119 -13.89 5.21 11.90
C THR A 119 -13.06 6.43 12.29
N THR A 120 -12.22 6.29 13.32
CA THR A 120 -11.36 7.37 13.82
C THR A 120 -9.93 7.34 13.30
N ALA A 121 -9.53 6.32 12.54
CA ALA A 121 -8.15 6.25 12.07
C ALA A 121 -7.83 7.39 11.10
N ARG A 122 -6.62 7.92 11.24
CA ARG A 122 -6.13 9.08 10.50
C ARG A 122 -4.82 8.71 9.84
N ILE A 123 -4.87 8.45 8.53
CA ILE A 123 -3.66 8.29 7.74
C ILE A 123 -3.20 9.70 7.36
N TYR A 124 -2.08 10.16 7.94
CA TYR A 124 -1.50 11.45 7.61
C TYR A 124 -0.74 11.37 6.29
N PHE A 125 -1.28 12.02 5.27
CA PHE A 125 -0.78 11.95 3.89
C PHE A 125 -0.59 13.36 3.32
N ASN A 126 0.57 13.61 2.70
CA ASN A 126 0.86 14.82 1.93
C ASN A 126 0.79 14.49 0.43
N PRO A 127 -0.30 14.87 -0.27
CA PRO A 127 -0.51 14.45 -1.65
C PRO A 127 0.53 14.96 -2.65
N SER A 128 1.28 16.00 -2.29
CA SER A 128 2.31 16.59 -3.17
C SER A 128 3.61 15.78 -3.20
N ILE A 129 3.91 14.98 -2.18
CA ILE A 129 5.21 14.28 -2.08
C ILE A 129 5.13 12.83 -1.60
N ASP A 130 4.11 12.45 -0.85
CA ASP A 130 3.99 11.07 -0.35
C ASP A 130 3.54 10.16 -1.50
N ILE A 131 4.01 8.92 -1.45
CA ILE A 131 3.60 7.85 -2.37
C ILE A 131 2.60 6.98 -1.63
N LEU A 132 1.36 6.90 -2.13
CA LEU A 132 0.38 5.97 -1.61
C LEU A 132 0.75 4.56 -2.07
N PHE A 133 0.96 3.61 -1.17
CA PHE A 133 1.40 2.26 -1.51
C PHE A 133 0.39 1.22 -1.05
N PHE A 134 0.02 0.33 -1.97
CA PHE A 134 -0.75 -0.88 -1.70
C PHE A 134 0.19 -2.09 -1.69
N PRO A 135 0.66 -2.54 -0.51
CA PRO A 135 1.58 -3.67 -0.42
C PRO A 135 0.79 -4.99 -0.35
N ALA A 136 1.25 -6.04 -1.02
CA ALA A 136 0.44 -7.24 -1.23
C ALA A 136 0.03 -7.97 0.07
N TRP A 137 0.88 -7.90 1.08
CA TRP A 137 0.73 -8.68 2.32
C TRP A 137 -0.47 -8.35 3.19
N CYS A 138 -1.10 -7.20 2.99
CA CYS A 138 -2.24 -6.75 3.82
C CYS A 138 -3.55 -6.58 3.04
N TRP A 139 -3.66 -7.25 1.89
CA TRP A 139 -4.87 -7.29 1.06
C TRP A 139 -5.23 -8.73 0.68
N GLU A 140 -6.03 -9.41 1.51
CA GLU A 140 -6.45 -10.80 1.26
C GLU A 140 -7.45 -10.95 0.10
N SER A 141 -8.31 -9.94 -0.13
CA SER A 141 -9.40 -10.00 -1.13
C SER A 141 -9.27 -8.92 -2.21
N GLY A 142 -8.05 -8.41 -2.40
CA GLY A 142 -7.77 -7.29 -3.29
C GLY A 142 -8.21 -5.93 -2.75
N ILE A 143 -8.05 -4.88 -3.56
CA ILE A 143 -8.18 -3.47 -3.16
C ILE A 143 -9.54 -2.83 -3.51
N SER A 144 -10.51 -3.63 -3.99
CA SER A 144 -11.85 -3.23 -4.48
C SER A 144 -12.61 -2.21 -3.65
N ASN A 145 -12.56 -2.33 -2.33
CA ASN A 145 -13.36 -1.47 -1.48
C ASN A 145 -12.81 -0.04 -1.39
N PHE A 146 -11.54 0.18 -1.72
CA PHE A 146 -10.89 1.47 -1.54
C PHE A 146 -11.52 2.55 -2.43
N GLU A 147 -11.80 2.26 -3.70
CA GLU A 147 -12.41 3.24 -4.60
C GLU A 147 -13.85 3.58 -4.24
N ALA A 148 -14.62 2.58 -3.82
CA ALA A 148 -16.01 2.76 -3.41
C ALA A 148 -16.12 3.59 -2.12
N ASP A 149 -15.14 3.43 -1.22
CA ASP A 149 -15.12 4.09 0.08
C ASP A 149 -14.69 5.56 0.03
N PHE A 150 -13.89 5.95 -0.98
CA PHE A 150 -13.33 7.29 -1.08
C PHE A 150 -13.84 8.09 -2.28
N PRO A 151 -14.33 9.32 -2.07
CA PRO A 151 -14.87 10.13 -3.13
C PRO A 151 -13.79 10.50 -4.17
N VAL A 152 -14.21 10.76 -5.40
CA VAL A 152 -13.35 11.17 -6.52
C VAL A 152 -12.44 12.34 -6.14
N THR A 153 -12.87 13.25 -5.27
CA THR A 153 -12.05 14.38 -4.79
C THR A 153 -10.83 13.93 -4.00
N THR A 154 -10.98 12.94 -3.11
CA THR A 154 -9.87 12.36 -2.35
C THR A 154 -8.94 11.60 -3.30
N ARG A 155 -9.49 10.78 -4.20
CA ARG A 155 -8.71 10.00 -5.17
C ARG A 155 -7.94 10.89 -6.14
N SER A 156 -8.56 11.95 -6.64
CA SER A 156 -7.94 12.95 -7.52
C SER A 156 -6.86 13.80 -6.83
N SER A 157 -6.78 13.78 -5.49
CA SER A 157 -5.70 14.46 -4.78
C SER A 157 -4.39 13.67 -4.83
N ILE A 158 -4.46 12.35 -5.03
CA ILE A 158 -3.30 11.46 -4.99
C ILE A 158 -2.49 11.63 -6.28
N ARG A 159 -1.24 12.10 -6.14
CA ARG A 159 -0.32 12.33 -7.26
C ARG A 159 0.60 11.15 -7.55
N LYS A 160 0.89 10.33 -6.54
CA LYS A 160 1.85 9.23 -6.63
C LYS A 160 1.24 7.97 -6.05
N LEU A 161 1.15 6.93 -6.87
CA LEU A 161 0.57 5.65 -6.50
C LEU A 161 1.59 4.55 -6.73
N ALA A 162 1.73 3.65 -5.76
CA ALA A 162 2.55 2.46 -5.83
C ALA A 162 1.71 1.21 -5.63
N VAL A 163 1.94 0.21 -6.47
CA VAL A 163 1.19 -1.04 -6.51
C VAL A 163 2.20 -2.16 -6.63
N GLU A 164 2.11 -3.14 -5.73
CA GLU A 164 2.95 -4.34 -5.78
C GLU A 164 2.52 -5.26 -6.93
N ASN A 165 3.47 -5.91 -7.59
CA ASN A 165 3.20 -6.79 -8.72
C ASN A 165 2.27 -7.96 -8.37
N LEU A 166 2.25 -8.41 -7.12
CA LEU A 166 1.41 -9.53 -6.68
C LEU A 166 -0.07 -9.18 -6.56
N ILE A 167 -0.41 -7.91 -6.38
CA ILE A 167 -1.80 -7.43 -6.38
C ILE A 167 -2.23 -6.94 -7.77
N TRP A 168 -1.27 -6.81 -8.69
CA TRP A 168 -1.59 -6.51 -10.07
C TRP A 168 -2.05 -7.79 -10.77
N TYR A 169 -3.34 -7.87 -11.05
CA TYR A 169 -3.87 -8.76 -12.07
C TYR A 169 -4.43 -7.90 -13.18
N GLY A 170 -3.79 -7.94 -14.35
CA GLY A 170 -4.26 -7.22 -15.52
C GLY A 170 -5.63 -7.72 -15.96
N GLY A 171 -6.68 -6.99 -15.59
CA GLY A 171 -8.03 -7.18 -16.14
C GLY A 171 -8.25 -6.35 -17.41
N GLU A 172 -9.43 -6.48 -18.02
CA GLU A 172 -9.86 -5.52 -19.06
C GLU A 172 -9.91 -4.09 -18.46
N GLY A 173 -9.36 -3.11 -19.18
CA GLY A 173 -9.52 -1.68 -18.85
C GLY A 173 -8.44 -1.04 -17.95
N GLY A 174 -7.31 -1.69 -17.67
CA GLY A 174 -6.26 -1.06 -16.85
C GLY A 174 -6.55 -1.04 -15.37
N SER A 175 -7.29 -2.04 -14.91
CA SER A 175 -7.66 -2.20 -13.52
C SER A 175 -6.62 -3.02 -12.76
N ILE A 176 -6.27 -2.58 -11.55
CA ILE A 176 -5.54 -3.43 -10.60
C ILE A 176 -6.56 -4.47 -10.11
N ASN A 177 -6.37 -5.73 -10.50
CA ASN A 177 -7.22 -6.85 -10.09
C ASN A 177 -8.70 -6.73 -10.47
N GLY A 178 -9.05 -6.01 -11.56
CA GLY A 178 -10.46 -5.77 -11.89
C GLY A 178 -11.16 -4.78 -10.95
N GLN A 179 -10.40 -4.14 -10.05
CA GLN A 179 -10.95 -3.60 -8.80
C GLN A 179 -10.57 -2.15 -8.52
N VAL A 180 -9.40 -1.69 -8.96
CA VAL A 180 -9.01 -0.27 -8.91
C VAL A 180 -8.76 0.21 -10.32
N GLN A 181 -9.58 1.15 -10.77
CA GLN A 181 -9.62 1.67 -12.12
C GLN A 181 -8.69 2.88 -12.22
N ILE A 182 -7.48 2.69 -12.76
CA ILE A 182 -6.43 3.74 -12.79
C ILE A 182 -6.90 5.00 -13.53
N ASP A 183 -7.80 4.87 -14.50
CA ASP A 183 -8.39 5.98 -15.24
C ASP A 183 -9.28 6.90 -14.38
N GLU A 184 -9.76 6.42 -13.23
CA GLU A 184 -10.48 7.25 -12.25
C GLU A 184 -9.55 8.16 -11.44
N TRP A 185 -8.23 7.93 -11.49
CA TRP A 185 -7.21 8.67 -10.73
C TRP A 185 -6.67 9.82 -11.57
N ARG A 186 -7.55 10.77 -11.92
CA ARG A 186 -7.25 11.91 -12.83
C ARG A 186 -6.11 12.80 -12.38
N GLY A 187 -5.77 12.75 -11.10
CA GLY A 187 -4.71 13.53 -10.51
C GLY A 187 -3.34 12.85 -10.53
N LEU A 188 -3.23 11.63 -11.04
CA LEU A 188 -2.03 10.81 -10.93
C LEU A 188 -0.92 11.33 -11.85
N GLU A 189 0.25 11.60 -11.26
CA GLU A 189 1.44 12.09 -11.95
C GLU A 189 2.49 10.98 -12.10
N GLU A 190 2.64 10.12 -11.09
CA GLU A 190 3.61 9.02 -11.06
C GLU A 190 2.91 7.70 -10.65
N PHE A 191 3.13 6.65 -11.43
CA PHE A 191 2.66 5.30 -11.13
C PHE A 191 3.86 4.36 -10.95
N TYR A 192 4.02 3.85 -9.74
CA TYR A 192 5.09 2.96 -9.34
C TYR A 192 4.61 1.51 -9.38
N PHE A 193 5.22 0.73 -10.26
CA PHE A 193 5.05 -0.72 -10.28
C PHE A 193 6.17 -1.37 -9.49
N ILE A 194 5.81 -1.94 -8.33
CA ILE A 194 6.75 -2.40 -7.32
C ILE A 194 6.92 -3.92 -7.46
N PHE A 195 8.14 -4.34 -7.81
CA PHE A 195 8.51 -5.74 -7.92
C PHE A 195 8.93 -6.31 -6.56
N ARG A 196 8.26 -7.39 -6.19
CA ARG A 196 8.78 -8.38 -5.26
C ARG A 196 9.41 -9.54 -6.03
N LEU A 197 10.51 -10.07 -5.51
CA LEU A 197 11.07 -11.31 -6.05
C LEU A 197 10.08 -12.48 -5.80
N PRO A 198 9.94 -13.41 -6.74
CA PRO A 198 9.24 -14.66 -6.46
C PRO A 198 9.96 -15.38 -5.32
N ASP A 199 9.20 -15.92 -4.38
CA ASP A 199 9.75 -16.81 -3.36
C ASP A 199 10.22 -18.14 -3.97
N SER A 200 10.68 -19.04 -3.09
CA SER A 200 11.05 -20.40 -3.48
C SER A 200 9.92 -21.20 -4.10
N MET A 201 8.66 -20.80 -3.93
CA MET A 201 7.48 -21.48 -4.48
C MET A 201 7.09 -20.96 -5.87
N GLY A 202 7.58 -19.79 -6.29
CA GLY A 202 7.50 -19.31 -7.67
C GLY A 202 6.12 -18.82 -8.13
N CYS A 203 5.08 -18.89 -7.29
CA CYS A 203 3.79 -18.22 -7.49
C CYS A 203 3.63 -17.16 -6.40
N GLY A 204 3.85 -15.91 -6.78
CA GLY A 204 3.64 -14.79 -5.86
C GLY A 204 2.17 -14.60 -5.42
N CYS A 205 1.26 -15.36 -6.01
CA CYS A 205 -0.15 -15.46 -5.68
C CYS A 205 -0.47 -16.34 -4.48
N ALA A 206 0.41 -17.29 -4.13
CA ALA A 206 0.19 -18.30 -3.09
C ALA A 206 1.05 -18.04 -1.84
N HIS A 207 1.41 -16.77 -1.63
CA HIS A 207 2.22 -16.39 -0.48
C HIS A 207 1.39 -16.47 0.80
N ASP A 208 1.72 -17.44 1.65
CA ASP A 208 1.59 -17.23 3.09
C ASP A 208 2.58 -16.13 3.44
N PHE A 209 2.08 -14.90 3.52
CA PHE A 209 2.84 -13.80 4.07
C PHE A 209 3.16 -14.17 5.52
N GLU A 210 4.38 -14.68 5.77
CA GLU A 210 4.86 -14.89 7.12
C GLU A 210 4.77 -13.53 7.83
N ARG A 211 3.76 -13.38 8.69
CA ARG A 211 3.34 -12.09 9.29
C ARG A 211 4.44 -11.34 10.02
N GLU A 212 5.55 -12.00 10.29
CA GLU A 212 6.72 -11.44 10.95
C GLU A 212 7.76 -10.84 9.98
N ASN A 213 7.86 -11.35 8.74
CA ASN A 213 8.91 -10.98 7.78
C ASN A 213 8.56 -9.76 6.91
N GLU A 214 7.29 -9.37 6.86
CA GLU A 214 6.82 -8.16 6.16
C GLU A 214 7.02 -6.87 7.00
N LYS A 215 7.46 -7.01 8.26
CA LYS A 215 7.70 -5.88 9.15
C LYS A 215 8.97 -5.15 8.71
N GLY A 216 8.86 -3.84 8.52
CA GLY A 216 10.00 -2.98 8.23
C GLY A 216 9.61 -1.77 7.40
N VAL A 217 10.53 -0.81 7.27
CA VAL A 217 10.30 0.40 6.49
C VAL A 217 10.46 0.06 5.00
N PRO A 218 9.42 0.24 4.17
CA PRO A 218 9.52 -0.01 2.74
C PRO A 218 10.46 1.01 2.09
N GLU A 219 11.26 0.53 1.14
CA GLU A 219 12.15 1.31 0.29
C GLU A 219 11.97 0.85 -1.16
N PHE A 220 11.83 1.81 -2.07
CA PHE A 220 11.76 1.54 -3.50
C PHE A 220 13.12 1.83 -4.14
N ARG A 221 13.76 0.79 -4.67
CA ARG A 221 15.09 0.90 -5.30
C ARG A 221 15.01 0.67 -6.80
N GLU A 222 15.96 1.24 -7.54
CA GLU A 222 16.08 0.94 -8.97
C GLU A 222 16.25 -0.57 -9.17
N VAL A 223 15.50 -1.12 -10.14
CA VAL A 223 15.59 -2.54 -10.47
C VAL A 223 16.99 -2.86 -10.96
N ASP A 224 17.70 -3.74 -10.27
CA ASP A 224 19.05 -4.14 -10.69
C ASP A 224 19.00 -5.07 -11.91
N ARG A 225 19.15 -4.48 -13.10
CA ARG A 225 19.19 -5.18 -14.40
C ARG A 225 20.32 -6.20 -14.56
N ARG A 226 21.32 -6.21 -13.66
CA ARG A 226 22.48 -7.10 -13.76
C ARG A 226 22.30 -8.42 -13.02
N ILE A 227 21.42 -8.47 -12.03
CA ILE A 227 21.05 -9.73 -11.40
C ILE A 227 20.27 -10.48 -12.49
N GLY A 228 20.83 -11.60 -12.98
CA GLY A 228 20.34 -12.34 -14.16
C GLY A 228 18.85 -12.74 -14.11
N LEU A 229 18.21 -12.54 -12.97
CA LEU A 229 16.77 -12.50 -12.76
C LEU A 229 16.04 -11.38 -13.52
N VAL A 230 16.68 -10.39 -14.15
CA VAL A 230 15.98 -9.46 -15.07
C VAL A 230 15.78 -10.07 -16.45
N ARG A 231 16.63 -11.03 -16.84
CA ARG A 231 16.31 -11.86 -18.00
C ARG A 231 15.09 -12.73 -17.70
N ASP A 232 15.02 -13.25 -16.48
CA ASP A 232 13.81 -13.91 -15.99
C ASP A 232 12.73 -12.93 -15.56
N GLY A 233 12.97 -11.65 -15.34
CA GLY A 233 11.97 -10.68 -14.87
C GLY A 233 11.21 -10.11 -16.04
N GLU A 234 11.93 -9.68 -17.09
CA GLU A 234 11.33 -9.46 -18.40
C GLU A 234 10.74 -10.75 -18.95
N GLU A 235 11.37 -11.92 -18.82
CA GLU A 235 10.78 -13.19 -19.27
C GLU A 235 9.64 -13.71 -18.39
N ILE A 236 9.62 -13.44 -17.08
CA ILE A 236 8.50 -13.72 -16.16
C ILE A 236 7.38 -12.77 -16.52
N LEU A 237 7.60 -11.46 -16.64
CA LEU A 237 6.60 -10.53 -17.18
C LEU A 237 6.11 -10.99 -18.57
N ARG A 238 7.00 -11.54 -19.41
CA ARG A 238 6.67 -12.08 -20.74
C ARG A 238 5.94 -13.43 -20.69
N ARG A 239 6.10 -14.20 -19.61
CA ARG A 239 5.50 -15.53 -19.38
C ARG A 239 4.22 -15.46 -18.56
N THR A 240 4.11 -14.49 -17.64
CA THR A 240 2.94 -14.22 -16.79
C THR A 240 1.95 -13.29 -17.50
N GLY A 241 2.37 -12.60 -18.56
CA GLY A 241 1.50 -11.71 -19.34
C GLY A 241 1.37 -10.30 -18.77
N ASP A 242 2.17 -9.94 -17.76
CA ASP A 242 2.11 -8.67 -17.04
C ASP A 242 2.74 -7.47 -17.78
N PHE A 243 3.11 -7.61 -19.06
CA PHE A 243 3.38 -6.46 -19.95
C PHE A 243 2.15 -5.56 -20.15
N GLY A 244 0.97 -6.04 -19.74
CA GLY A 244 -0.27 -5.31 -19.86
C GLY A 244 -0.31 -3.97 -19.12
N VAL A 245 0.55 -3.66 -18.13
CA VAL A 245 0.37 -2.40 -17.38
C VAL A 245 0.52 -1.18 -18.27
N VAL A 246 1.64 -1.08 -19.00
CA VAL A 246 1.88 0.06 -19.89
C VAL A 246 0.88 0.06 -21.04
N GLU A 247 0.62 -1.12 -21.62
CA GLU A 247 -0.32 -1.30 -22.72
C GLU A 247 -1.74 -0.90 -22.31
N GLN A 248 -2.17 -1.25 -21.11
CA GLN A 248 -3.48 -0.88 -20.56
C GLN A 248 -3.56 0.61 -20.24
N LEU A 249 -2.48 1.22 -19.69
CA LEU A 249 -2.42 2.68 -19.52
C LEU A 249 -2.51 3.40 -20.88
N GLU A 250 -1.87 2.85 -21.92
CA GLU A 250 -2.00 3.36 -23.28
C GLU A 250 -3.41 3.17 -23.86
N GLU A 251 -4.09 2.06 -23.56
CA GLU A 251 -5.47 1.81 -23.95
C GLU A 251 -6.44 2.79 -23.29
N ILE A 252 -6.27 3.04 -21.98
CA ILE A 252 -7.00 4.09 -21.26
C ILE A 252 -6.83 5.43 -21.98
N LYS A 253 -5.58 5.81 -22.27
CA LYS A 253 -5.27 7.07 -22.98
C LYS A 253 -5.90 7.15 -24.37
N LYS A 254 -5.99 6.03 -25.09
CA LYS A 254 -6.66 5.97 -26.39
C LYS A 254 -8.18 6.14 -26.26
N GLY A 255 -8.77 5.59 -25.19
CA GLY A 255 -10.20 5.70 -24.90
C GLY A 255 -10.61 7.07 -24.34
N ASP A 256 -9.70 7.74 -23.65
CA ASP A 256 -9.93 9.03 -23.00
C ASP A 256 -8.81 10.03 -23.31
N GLY A 257 -9.06 10.91 -24.29
CA GLY A 257 -8.08 11.90 -24.74
C GLY A 257 -7.74 13.00 -23.72
N GLU A 258 -8.56 13.18 -22.68
CA GLU A 258 -8.30 14.14 -21.60
C GLU A 258 -7.46 13.52 -20.48
N TRP A 259 -7.44 12.18 -20.38
CA TRP A 259 -6.65 11.46 -19.40
C TRP A 259 -5.15 11.65 -19.63
N GLN A 260 -4.47 12.17 -18.61
CA GLN A 260 -3.02 12.35 -18.63
C GLN A 260 -2.35 11.08 -18.13
N MET A 261 -1.55 10.46 -18.99
CA MET A 261 -0.80 9.26 -18.64
C MET A 261 0.30 9.60 -17.63
N PRO A 262 0.32 8.93 -16.46
CA PRO A 262 1.34 9.17 -15.45
C PRO A 262 2.71 8.66 -15.93
N GLU A 263 3.78 9.17 -15.30
CA GLU A 263 5.10 8.58 -15.45
C GLU A 263 5.09 7.17 -14.85
N PHE A 264 5.36 6.17 -15.69
CA PHE A 264 5.43 4.77 -15.27
C PHE A 264 6.83 4.44 -14.76
N ILE A 265 6.93 4.00 -13.50
CA ILE A 265 8.20 3.80 -12.79
C ILE A 265 8.25 2.38 -12.20
N MET A 266 9.23 1.57 -12.62
CA MET A 266 9.46 0.25 -12.02
C MET A 266 10.51 0.34 -10.91
N ARG A 267 10.26 -0.31 -9.78
CA ARG A 267 11.17 -0.37 -8.63
C ARG A 267 11.15 -1.74 -7.96
N ASP A 268 12.27 -2.14 -7.34
CA ASP A 268 12.31 -3.29 -6.43
C ASP A 268 11.81 -2.86 -5.05
N LEU A 269 11.04 -3.72 -4.38
CA LEU A 269 10.67 -3.58 -2.98
C LEU A 269 11.82 -4.05 -2.09
N TRP A 270 12.19 -3.20 -1.14
CA TRP A 270 13.09 -3.53 -0.05
C TRP A 270 12.42 -3.17 1.27
N ARG A 271 12.73 -3.91 2.34
CA ARG A 271 12.37 -3.55 3.71
C ARG A 271 13.59 -3.67 4.60
N ASP A 272 13.91 -2.60 5.32
CA ASP A 272 15.05 -2.54 6.24
C ASP A 272 16.37 -3.05 5.63
N GLY A 273 16.58 -2.78 4.34
CA GLY A 273 17.79 -3.18 3.61
C GLY A 273 17.80 -4.63 3.11
N VAL A 274 16.70 -5.38 3.28
CA VAL A 274 16.48 -6.70 2.68
C VAL A 274 15.60 -6.54 1.43
N ARG A 275 15.98 -7.18 0.31
CA ARG A 275 15.15 -7.21 -0.89
C ARG A 275 14.01 -8.20 -0.65
N MET A 276 12.78 -7.76 -0.89
CA MET A 276 11.58 -8.60 -0.74
C MET A 276 11.35 -9.47 -1.96
#